data_AF-A0A7Y1T9L7-F1
#
_entry.id   AF-A0A7Y1T9L7-F1
#
_cell.length_a   1.000
_cell.length_b   1.000
_cell.length_c   1.000
_cell.angle_alpha   90.00
_cell.angle_beta   90.00
_cell.angle_gamma   90.00
#
_symmetry.space_group_name_H-M   'P 1'
#
loop_
_entity.id
_entity.type
_entity.pdbx_description
1 polymer ?
#
loop_
_entity_poly.entity_id
_entity_poly.type
_entity_poly.pdbx_seq_one_letter_code
_entity_poly.pdbx_strand_id
1 'polypeptide(L)'
;VQRDKATLELNRQVNYIELLENLVAERRLSDAETVKEETEETERQAFGKHELLQQIAQNNTQLSDELNQLVAELESANAEENTAASSVKRITDNFRLARQKLEIAGLSAALGPALLQQRRSLPNTNDFKTAEKRRQRLVIESSLRQIRNQQERTRLRDINLYVDDLMVDLSETWQSLLRADILALVEQRRDLLDKAIAADDTYLQALGELDFTQRQLSETVMAYDDFLDQRLLWIRTGNPPSWQSVVSAFHSFAVFASPQNWLQLGRTLVLPGSFPWVLLIGIALFALLMKLSGTMRASLERSGRNVGQLRHDRYITTLRALALTLVLALPWPVLFTALGLHFQFVQSIDSLDVEKHIYQAGEWTGQFVPAIGVALYRIALYTFYFIAFLIFCDPNGL
;
A
#
# COMPACT_ATOMS: atom_id res chain seq x y z
N VAL A 1 7.94 47.20 4.62
CA VAL A 1 6.95 47.96 3.82
C VAL A 1 6.82 47.42 2.39
N GLN A 2 7.80 47.54 1.49
CA GLN A 2 7.63 47.04 0.11
C GLN A 2 7.49 45.51 0.03
N ARG A 3 8.28 44.76 0.81
CA ARG A 3 8.15 43.30 0.90
C ARG A 3 6.79 42.89 1.45
N ASP A 4 6.32 43.53 2.52
CA ASP A 4 5.01 43.22 3.12
C ASP A 4 3.87 43.48 2.15
N LYS A 5 3.93 44.59 1.39
CA LYS A 5 2.95 44.91 0.33
C LYS A 5 2.94 43.84 -0.77
N ALA A 6 4.12 43.44 -1.26
CA ALA A 6 4.24 42.41 -2.28
C ALA A 6 3.71 41.05 -1.79
N THR A 7 3.92 40.72 -0.51
CA THR A 7 3.42 39.47 0.08
C THR A 7 1.89 39.48 0.19
N LEU A 8 1.31 40.63 0.52
CA LEU A 8 -0.14 40.83 0.61
C LEU A 8 -0.80 40.76 -0.77
N GLU A 9 -0.18 41.35 -1.79
CA GLU A 9 -0.62 41.26 -3.19
C GLU A 9 -0.57 39.82 -3.71
N LEU A 10 0.51 39.09 -3.43
CA LEU A 10 0.64 37.67 -3.78
C LEU A 10 -0.46 36.82 -3.12
N ASN A 11 -0.69 36.99 -1.81
CA ASN A 11 -1.75 36.26 -1.10
C ASN A 11 -3.13 36.57 -1.68
N ARG A 12 -3.39 37.82 -2.07
CA ARG A 12 -4.64 38.18 -2.74
C ARG A 12 -4.81 37.48 -4.07
N GLN A 13 -3.75 37.37 -4.87
CA GLN A 13 -3.77 36.67 -6.16
C GLN A 13 -3.98 35.17 -5.99
N VAL A 14 -3.29 34.54 -5.03
CA VAL A 14 -3.46 33.10 -4.72
C VAL A 14 -4.91 32.80 -4.32
N ASN A 15 -5.47 33.58 -3.39
CA ASN A 15 -6.86 33.37 -2.96
C ASN A 15 -7.87 33.61 -4.10
N TYR A 16 -7.56 34.53 -5.03
CA TYR A 16 -8.41 34.78 -6.18
C TYR A 16 -8.38 33.63 -7.19
N ILE A 17 -7.20 33.03 -7.43
CA ILE A 17 -7.05 31.84 -8.28
C ILE A 17 -7.82 30.67 -7.67
N GLU A 18 -7.64 30.40 -6.38
CA GLU A 18 -8.35 29.32 -5.67
C GLU A 18 -9.88 29.50 -5.72
N LEU A 19 -10.38 30.74 -5.61
CA LEU A 19 -11.80 31.02 -5.78
C LEU A 19 -12.28 30.71 -7.20
N LEU A 20 -11.53 31.12 -8.23
CA LEU A 20 -11.87 30.85 -9.61
C LEU A 20 -11.87 29.36 -9.93
N GLU A 21 -10.89 28.60 -9.43
CA GLU A 21 -10.82 27.15 -9.59
C GLU A 21 -12.05 26.47 -9.00
N ASN A 22 -12.44 26.84 -7.77
CA ASN A 22 -13.65 26.31 -7.13
C ASN A 22 -14.92 26.63 -7.91
N LEU A 23 -15.06 27.86 -8.44
CA LEU A 23 -16.21 28.25 -9.26
C LEU A 23 -16.26 27.47 -10.58
N VAL A 24 -15.10 27.22 -11.20
CA VAL A 24 -15.00 26.40 -12.43
C VAL A 24 -15.38 24.95 -12.13
N ALA A 25 -14.92 24.39 -11.02
CA ALA A 25 -15.25 23.02 -10.60
C ALA A 25 -16.76 22.87 -10.34
N GLU A 26 -17.35 23.78 -9.56
CA GLU A 26 -18.80 23.80 -9.28
C GLU A 26 -19.61 23.91 -10.58
N ARG A 27 -19.17 24.78 -11.51
CA ARG A 27 -19.84 24.95 -12.78
C ARG A 27 -19.79 23.69 -13.64
N ARG A 28 -18.63 23.02 -13.72
CA ARG A 28 -18.47 21.77 -14.49
C ARG A 28 -19.35 20.65 -13.96
N LEU A 29 -19.41 20.48 -12.65
CA LEU A 29 -20.27 19.48 -12.01
C LEU A 29 -21.75 19.77 -12.28
N SER A 30 -22.16 21.04 -12.13
CA SER A 30 -23.54 21.44 -12.42
C SER A 30 -23.91 21.22 -13.90
N ASP A 31 -23.03 21.60 -14.83
CA ASP A 31 -23.27 21.43 -16.27
C ASP A 31 -23.33 19.92 -16.64
N ALA A 32 -22.49 19.07 -16.03
CA ALA A 32 -22.53 17.61 -16.24
C ALA A 32 -23.83 16.98 -15.71
N GLU A 33 -24.30 17.42 -14.54
CA GLU A 33 -25.55 16.93 -13.96
C GLU A 33 -26.77 17.36 -14.79
N THR A 34 -26.80 18.60 -15.27
CA THR A 34 -27.87 19.06 -16.18
C THR A 34 -27.93 18.22 -17.45
N VAL A 35 -26.77 17.92 -18.06
CA VAL A 35 -26.69 17.06 -19.25
C VAL A 35 -27.20 15.65 -18.96
N LYS A 36 -26.90 15.11 -17.78
CA LYS A 36 -27.42 13.83 -17.33
C LYS A 36 -28.93 13.85 -17.18
N GLU A 37 -29.49 14.83 -16.48
CA GLU A 37 -30.93 14.99 -16.28
C GLU A 37 -31.69 15.11 -17.61
N GLU A 38 -31.17 15.93 -18.55
CA GLU A 38 -31.74 16.11 -19.90
C GLU A 38 -31.74 14.79 -20.68
N THR A 39 -30.68 13.98 -20.55
CA THR A 39 -30.56 12.71 -21.26
C THR A 39 -31.48 11.63 -20.66
N GLU A 40 -31.60 11.57 -19.33
CA GLU A 40 -32.54 10.68 -18.64
C GLU A 40 -34.01 11.04 -18.92
N GLU A 41 -34.34 12.34 -19.08
CA GLU A 41 -35.66 12.75 -19.55
C GLU A 41 -35.92 12.25 -20.98
N THR A 42 -34.92 12.39 -21.86
CA THR A 42 -35.01 11.95 -23.25
C THR A 42 -35.21 10.42 -23.34
N GLU A 43 -34.53 9.64 -22.51
CA GLU A 43 -34.73 8.19 -22.40
C GLU A 43 -36.15 7.84 -21.95
N ARG A 44 -36.67 8.53 -20.92
CA ARG A 44 -38.06 8.34 -20.46
C ARG A 44 -39.07 8.65 -21.55
N GLN A 45 -38.83 9.66 -22.37
CA GLN A 45 -39.70 9.99 -23.52
C GLN A 45 -39.61 8.96 -24.66
N ALA A 46 -38.47 8.29 -24.82
CA ALA A 46 -38.29 7.21 -25.80
C ALA A 46 -38.94 5.90 -25.36
N PHE A 47 -39.17 5.71 -24.06
CA PHE A 47 -39.75 4.50 -23.50
C PHE A 47 -41.13 4.19 -24.11
N GLY A 48 -41.31 2.95 -24.58
CA GLY A 48 -42.57 2.48 -25.14
C GLY A 48 -42.89 2.95 -26.57
N LYS A 49 -42.04 3.76 -27.22
CA LYS A 49 -42.21 4.18 -28.62
C LYS A 49 -41.82 3.06 -29.61
N HIS A 50 -40.52 2.91 -29.86
CA HIS A 50 -39.95 1.90 -30.76
C HIS A 50 -38.63 1.37 -30.18
N GLU A 51 -38.30 0.11 -30.42
CA GLU A 51 -37.08 -0.52 -29.84
C GLU A 51 -35.80 0.24 -30.23
N LEU A 52 -35.66 0.61 -31.52
CA LEU A 52 -34.52 1.39 -32.00
C LEU A 52 -34.36 2.74 -31.27
N LEU A 53 -35.45 3.48 -31.02
CA LEU A 53 -35.38 4.76 -30.28
C LEU A 53 -34.93 4.54 -28.84
N GLN A 54 -35.44 3.49 -28.18
CA GLN A 54 -35.05 3.16 -26.82
C GLN A 54 -33.57 2.81 -26.73
N GLN A 55 -33.05 2.03 -27.68
CA GLN A 55 -31.63 1.67 -27.72
C GLN A 55 -30.72 2.90 -27.90
N ILE A 56 -31.06 3.83 -28.81
CA ILE A 56 -30.26 5.05 -29.01
C ILE A 56 -30.31 5.92 -27.75
N ALA A 57 -31.49 6.10 -27.16
CA ALA A 57 -31.64 6.90 -25.95
C ALA A 57 -30.87 6.31 -24.76
N GLN A 58 -30.96 4.99 -24.54
CA GLN A 58 -30.16 4.27 -23.53
C GLN A 58 -28.65 4.47 -23.73
N ASN A 59 -28.18 4.33 -24.98
CA ASN A 59 -26.76 4.55 -25.30
C ASN A 59 -26.32 6.00 -25.09
N ASN A 60 -27.23 6.97 -25.19
CA ASN A 60 -26.95 8.37 -24.87
C ASN A 60 -26.90 8.58 -23.35
N THR A 61 -27.83 8.00 -22.59
CA THR A 61 -27.80 8.05 -21.12
C THR A 61 -26.50 7.48 -20.58
N GLN A 62 -26.08 6.32 -21.09
CA GLN A 62 -24.80 5.72 -20.70
C GLN A 62 -23.60 6.67 -20.98
N LEU A 63 -23.57 7.32 -22.15
CA LEU A 63 -22.50 8.28 -22.47
C LEU A 63 -22.52 9.50 -21.54
N SER A 64 -23.72 9.96 -21.15
CA SER A 64 -23.85 11.05 -20.18
C SER A 64 -23.41 10.65 -18.78
N ASP A 65 -23.66 9.40 -18.37
CA ASP A 65 -23.14 8.86 -17.10
C ASP A 65 -21.62 8.77 -17.10
N GLU A 66 -21.03 8.28 -18.20
CA GLU A 66 -19.57 8.24 -18.39
C GLU A 66 -18.96 9.65 -18.34
N LEU A 67 -19.62 10.65 -18.95
CA LEU A 67 -19.22 12.06 -18.89
C LEU A 67 -19.25 12.59 -17.45
N ASN A 68 -20.33 12.32 -16.69
CA ASN A 68 -20.44 12.79 -15.31
C ASN A 68 -19.35 12.16 -14.41
N GLN A 69 -19.10 10.85 -14.58
CA GLN A 69 -18.00 10.18 -13.88
C GLN A 69 -16.64 10.79 -14.23
N LEU A 70 -16.39 11.08 -15.51
CA LEU A 70 -15.14 11.70 -15.97
C LEU A 70 -14.91 13.09 -15.36
N VAL A 71 -15.97 13.90 -15.22
CA VAL A 71 -15.89 15.20 -14.54
C VAL A 71 -15.54 15.02 -13.06
N ALA A 72 -16.13 14.05 -12.37
CA ALA A 72 -15.77 13.75 -10.98
C ALA A 72 -14.31 13.28 -10.83
N GLU A 73 -13.83 12.46 -11.76
CA GLU A 73 -12.42 12.01 -11.81
C GLU A 73 -11.46 13.18 -12.07
N LEU A 74 -11.84 14.13 -12.93
CA LEU A 74 -11.09 15.37 -13.16
C LEU A 74 -10.96 16.20 -11.89
N GLU A 75 -12.05 16.43 -11.16
CA GLU A 75 -11.98 17.21 -9.93
C GLU A 75 -11.18 16.50 -8.83
N SER A 76 -11.23 15.16 -8.78
CA SER A 76 -10.34 14.38 -7.91
C SER A 76 -8.87 14.58 -8.27
N ALA A 77 -8.52 14.58 -9.56
CA ALA A 77 -7.15 14.79 -10.02
C ALA A 77 -6.63 16.19 -9.66
N ASN A 78 -7.45 17.24 -9.84
CA ASN A 78 -7.11 18.61 -9.44
C ASN A 78 -6.91 18.73 -7.92
N ALA A 79 -7.74 18.08 -7.10
CA ALA A 79 -7.60 18.08 -5.64
C ALA A 79 -6.31 17.36 -5.18
N GLU A 80 -5.95 16.25 -5.83
CA GLU A 80 -4.68 15.56 -5.59
C GLU A 80 -3.48 16.42 -5.98
N GLU A 81 -3.58 17.18 -7.08
CA GLU A 81 -2.53 18.08 -7.58
C GLU A 81 -2.29 19.21 -6.56
N ASN A 82 -3.34 19.89 -6.13
CA ASN A 82 -3.28 20.95 -5.12
C ASN A 82 -2.67 20.45 -3.79
N THR A 83 -3.03 19.22 -3.38
CA THR A 83 -2.46 18.59 -2.18
C THR A 83 -0.97 18.28 -2.36
N ALA A 84 -0.55 17.83 -3.53
CA ALA A 84 0.86 17.61 -3.86
C ALA A 84 1.63 18.95 -3.91
N ALA A 85 1.09 19.98 -4.55
CA ALA A 85 1.70 21.32 -4.66
C ALA A 85 1.91 21.97 -3.28
N SER A 86 0.91 21.90 -2.40
CA SER A 86 1.04 22.40 -1.02
C SER A 86 2.09 21.62 -0.23
N SER A 87 2.20 20.31 -0.46
CA SER A 87 3.24 19.46 0.13
C SER A 87 4.64 19.80 -0.38
N VAL A 88 4.81 20.05 -1.68
CA VAL A 88 6.07 20.52 -2.27
C VAL A 88 6.52 21.80 -1.57
N LYS A 89 5.63 22.80 -1.47
CA LYS A 89 5.93 24.08 -0.82
C LYS A 89 6.35 23.89 0.63
N ARG A 90 5.56 23.15 1.41
CA ARG A 90 5.83 22.88 2.83
C ARG A 90 7.17 22.18 3.04
N ILE A 91 7.47 21.15 2.25
CA ILE A 91 8.71 20.37 2.39
C ILE A 91 9.91 21.20 1.95
N THR A 92 9.77 21.99 0.87
CA THR A 92 10.82 22.93 0.41
C THR A 92 11.15 23.96 1.50
N ASP A 93 10.13 24.54 2.14
CA ASP A 93 10.35 25.49 3.23
C ASP A 93 10.99 24.84 4.47
N ASN A 94 10.54 23.64 4.84
CA ASN A 94 11.14 22.87 5.92
C ASN A 94 12.61 22.53 5.63
N PHE A 95 12.91 22.13 4.41
CA PHE A 95 14.28 21.83 3.96
C PHE A 95 15.16 23.08 4.06
N ARG A 96 14.71 24.22 3.52
CA ARG A 96 15.42 25.50 3.61
C ARG A 96 15.68 25.92 5.05
N LEU A 97 14.66 25.83 5.91
CA LEU A 97 14.77 26.18 7.33
C LEU A 97 15.70 25.23 8.08
N ALA A 98 15.64 23.92 7.81
CA ALA A 98 16.53 22.92 8.39
C ALA A 98 17.99 23.21 8.03
N ARG A 99 18.27 23.54 6.77
CA ARG A 99 19.60 23.93 6.31
C ARG A 99 20.11 25.19 7.01
N GLN A 100 19.31 26.25 7.07
CA GLN A 100 19.68 27.50 7.75
C GLN A 100 19.96 27.28 9.25
N LYS A 101 19.09 26.54 9.94
CA LYS A 101 19.28 26.23 11.37
C LYS A 101 20.57 25.44 11.61
N LEU A 102 20.90 24.51 10.71
CA LEU A 102 22.12 23.71 10.80
C LEU A 102 23.39 24.54 10.56
N GLU A 103 23.36 25.45 9.57
CA GLU A 103 24.48 26.35 9.26
C GLU A 103 24.77 27.33 10.41
N ILE A 104 23.75 27.79 11.14
CA ILE A 104 23.89 28.74 12.25
C ILE A 104 24.28 28.06 13.56
N ALA A 105 23.54 27.03 13.97
CA ALA A 105 23.65 26.44 15.32
C ALA A 105 24.51 25.17 15.37
N GLY A 106 24.91 24.64 14.22
CA GLY A 106 25.53 23.32 14.13
C GLY A 106 24.57 22.20 14.56
N LEU A 107 25.10 20.97 14.65
CA LEU A 107 24.36 19.82 15.17
C LEU A 107 24.25 19.92 16.71
N SER A 108 23.23 20.63 17.20
CA SER A 108 22.96 20.71 18.64
C SER A 108 22.07 19.57 19.13
N ALA A 109 22.23 19.16 20.40
CA ALA A 109 21.45 18.09 21.02
C ALA A 109 19.91 18.32 21.01
N ALA A 110 19.48 19.59 20.90
CA ALA A 110 18.07 19.95 20.81
C ALA A 110 17.52 19.91 19.36
N LEU A 111 18.37 20.11 18.35
CA LEU A 111 17.95 20.13 16.95
C LEU A 111 17.76 18.72 16.38
N GLY A 112 18.54 17.74 16.88
CA GLY A 112 18.53 16.36 16.40
C GLY A 112 17.16 15.65 16.45
N PRO A 113 16.47 15.63 17.60
CA PRO A 113 15.16 15.00 17.72
C PRO A 113 14.12 15.61 16.78
N ALA A 114 14.15 16.94 16.59
CA ALA A 114 13.22 17.64 15.69
C ALA A 114 13.46 17.27 14.22
N LEU A 115 14.73 17.20 13.78
CA LEU A 115 15.08 16.77 12.44
C LEU A 115 14.76 15.28 12.19
N LEU A 116 14.91 14.42 13.20
CA LEU A 116 14.51 13.02 13.11
C LEU A 116 12.99 12.87 12.98
N GLN A 117 12.23 13.68 13.72
CA GLN A 117 10.77 13.72 13.58
C GLN A 117 10.36 14.21 12.18
N GLN A 118 11.03 15.22 11.64
CA GLN A 118 10.80 15.67 10.26
C GLN A 118 11.09 14.56 9.24
N ARG A 119 12.21 13.84 9.38
CA ARG A 119 12.54 12.69 8.52
C ARG A 119 11.44 11.63 8.55
N ARG A 120 10.97 11.26 9.75
CA ARG A 120 9.89 10.26 9.92
C ARG A 120 8.55 10.71 9.33
N SER A 121 8.33 12.02 9.21
CA SER A 121 7.13 12.59 8.60
C SER A 121 7.21 12.74 7.07
N LEU A 122 8.36 12.44 6.45
CA LEU A 122 8.49 12.48 5.00
C LEU A 122 7.68 11.34 4.35
N PRO A 123 7.01 11.59 3.21
CA PRO A 123 6.33 10.55 2.45
C PRO A 123 7.29 9.42 2.03
N ASN A 124 6.78 8.19 1.93
CA ASN A 124 7.57 7.04 1.52
C ASN A 124 7.79 7.04 -0.01
N THR A 125 9.02 6.78 -0.45
CA THR A 125 9.38 6.71 -1.88
C THR A 125 8.61 5.63 -2.65
N ASN A 126 8.19 4.54 -1.98
CA ASN A 126 7.41 3.47 -2.61
C ASN A 126 5.98 3.90 -2.99
N ASP A 127 5.42 4.88 -2.27
CA ASP A 127 4.08 5.39 -2.52
C ASP A 127 4.05 6.16 -3.85
N PHE A 128 5.11 6.94 -4.13
CA PHE A 128 5.25 7.67 -5.41
C PHE A 128 5.28 6.72 -6.62
N LYS A 129 6.03 5.61 -6.54
CA LYS A 129 6.08 4.60 -7.62
C LYS A 129 4.72 3.95 -7.87
N THR A 130 3.96 3.72 -6.81
CA THR A 130 2.63 3.11 -6.90
C THR A 130 1.64 4.10 -7.51
N ALA A 131 1.69 5.37 -7.08
CA ALA A 131 0.88 6.46 -7.63
C ALA A 131 1.18 6.69 -9.11
N GLU A 132 2.45 6.69 -9.53
CA GLU A 132 2.86 6.83 -10.93
C GLU A 132 2.26 5.72 -11.81
N LYS A 133 2.37 4.46 -11.38
CA LYS A 133 1.77 3.32 -12.12
C LYS A 133 0.24 3.41 -12.19
N ARG A 134 -0.41 3.96 -11.15
CA ARG A 134 -1.86 4.21 -11.18
C ARG A 134 -2.19 5.27 -12.24
N ARG A 135 -1.51 6.42 -12.24
CA ARG A 135 -1.73 7.47 -13.24
C ARG A 135 -1.47 7.01 -14.66
N GLN A 136 -0.40 6.27 -14.91
CA GLN A 136 -0.12 5.74 -16.26
C GLN A 136 -1.28 4.88 -16.79
N ARG A 137 -1.93 4.09 -15.92
CA ARG A 137 -3.14 3.33 -16.30
C ARG A 137 -4.31 4.24 -16.63
N LEU A 138 -4.56 5.26 -15.80
CA LEU A 138 -5.64 6.24 -16.04
C LEU A 138 -5.44 7.01 -17.36
N VAL A 139 -4.21 7.42 -17.66
CA VAL A 139 -3.87 8.09 -18.93
C VAL A 139 -4.18 7.17 -20.12
N ILE A 140 -3.79 5.89 -20.05
CA ILE A 140 -4.08 4.92 -21.12
C ILE A 140 -5.59 4.72 -21.27
N GLU A 141 -6.30 4.53 -20.17
CA GLU A 141 -7.75 4.31 -20.16
C GLU A 141 -8.52 5.49 -20.77
N SER A 142 -8.23 6.72 -20.31
CA SER A 142 -8.85 7.94 -20.86
C SER A 142 -8.45 8.16 -22.32
N SER A 143 -7.19 7.92 -22.71
CA SER A 143 -6.77 8.02 -24.12
C SER A 143 -7.53 7.05 -25.02
N LEU A 144 -7.75 5.81 -24.58
CA LEU A 144 -8.51 4.81 -25.35
C LEU A 144 -10.00 5.18 -25.45
N ARG A 145 -10.58 5.70 -24.36
CA ARG A 145 -11.95 6.23 -24.36
C ARG A 145 -12.10 7.41 -25.32
N GLN A 146 -11.18 8.36 -25.27
CA GLN A 146 -11.17 9.51 -26.16
C GLN A 146 -11.08 9.08 -27.63
N ILE A 147 -10.17 8.16 -27.98
CA ILE A 147 -10.04 7.64 -29.35
C ILE A 147 -11.36 6.99 -29.82
N ARG A 148 -12.00 6.18 -28.97
CA ARG A 148 -13.30 5.57 -29.28
C ARG A 148 -14.36 6.64 -29.54
N ASN A 149 -14.46 7.64 -28.67
CA ASN A 149 -15.42 8.73 -28.82
C ASN A 149 -15.17 9.56 -30.09
N GLN A 150 -13.90 9.84 -30.42
CA GLN A 150 -13.52 10.53 -31.66
C GLN A 150 -13.86 9.72 -32.92
N GLN A 151 -13.65 8.40 -32.89
CA GLN A 151 -14.02 7.52 -34.00
C GLN A 151 -15.53 7.52 -34.22
N GLU A 152 -16.32 7.45 -33.14
CA GLU A 152 -17.77 7.49 -33.22
C GLU A 152 -18.27 8.86 -33.72
N ARG A 153 -17.75 9.95 -33.16
CA ARG A 153 -18.04 11.33 -33.59
C ARG A 153 -17.72 11.55 -35.07
N THR A 154 -16.70 10.87 -35.60
CA THR A 154 -16.36 10.90 -37.03
C THR A 154 -17.41 10.18 -37.89
N ARG A 155 -17.99 9.08 -37.41
CA ARG A 155 -19.11 8.39 -38.10
C ARG A 155 -20.36 9.25 -38.15
N LEU A 156 -20.60 10.05 -37.10
CA LEU A 156 -21.71 11.00 -37.01
C LEU A 156 -21.46 12.34 -37.74
N ARG A 157 -20.41 12.46 -38.55
CA ARG A 157 -20.10 13.69 -39.29
C ARG A 157 -21.21 14.08 -40.26
N ASP A 158 -21.79 13.09 -40.95
CA ASP A 158 -23.00 13.27 -41.75
C ASP A 158 -24.16 12.55 -41.06
N ILE A 159 -24.90 13.31 -40.25
CA ILE A 159 -26.02 12.78 -39.46
C ILE A 159 -27.11 12.19 -40.35
N ASN A 160 -27.39 12.82 -41.50
CA ASN A 160 -28.47 12.33 -42.37
C ASN A 160 -28.11 10.97 -42.97
N LEU A 161 -26.88 10.81 -43.47
CA LEU A 161 -26.41 9.52 -43.98
C LEU A 161 -26.37 8.45 -42.89
N TYR A 162 -25.97 8.80 -41.66
CA TYR A 162 -25.97 7.86 -40.54
C TYR A 162 -27.39 7.42 -40.15
N VAL A 163 -28.34 8.37 -40.09
CA VAL A 163 -29.75 8.08 -39.80
C VAL A 163 -30.38 7.23 -40.91
N ASP A 164 -30.06 7.50 -42.17
CA ASP A 164 -30.52 6.70 -43.32
C ASP A 164 -30.03 5.23 -43.21
N ASP A 165 -28.76 5.02 -42.88
CA ASP A 165 -28.17 3.69 -42.68
C ASP A 165 -28.82 2.94 -41.50
N LEU A 166 -29.06 3.65 -40.40
CA LEU A 166 -29.68 3.08 -39.19
C LEU A 166 -31.14 2.64 -39.41
N MET A 167 -31.82 3.24 -40.38
CA MET A 167 -33.24 3.02 -40.67
C MET A 167 -33.48 2.09 -41.87
N VAL A 168 -32.43 1.57 -42.50
CA VAL A 168 -32.52 0.83 -43.77
C VAL A 168 -33.41 -0.42 -43.69
N ASP A 169 -33.44 -1.07 -42.53
CA ASP A 169 -34.21 -2.29 -42.28
C ASP A 169 -35.66 -2.02 -41.84
N LEU A 170 -36.05 -0.74 -41.66
CA LEU A 170 -37.41 -0.34 -41.29
C LEU A 170 -38.30 -0.19 -42.53
N SER A 171 -39.61 -0.41 -42.39
CA SER A 171 -40.57 -0.11 -43.47
C SER A 171 -40.69 1.41 -43.70
N GLU A 172 -41.03 1.84 -44.92
CA GLU A 172 -41.18 3.27 -45.27
C GLU A 172 -42.13 4.05 -44.32
N THR A 173 -43.16 3.38 -43.81
CA THR A 173 -44.09 3.93 -42.81
C THR A 173 -43.40 4.25 -41.47
N TRP A 174 -42.58 3.33 -40.97
CA TRP A 174 -41.81 3.56 -39.74
C TRP A 174 -40.67 4.55 -39.98
N GLN A 175 -40.08 4.53 -41.18
CA GLN A 175 -39.05 5.49 -41.54
C GLN A 175 -39.58 6.92 -41.47
N SER A 176 -40.73 7.21 -42.08
CA SER A 176 -41.33 8.55 -42.03
C SER A 176 -41.76 8.98 -40.61
N LEU A 177 -42.24 8.04 -39.79
CA LEU A 177 -42.71 8.34 -38.44
C LEU A 177 -41.56 8.60 -37.44
N LEU A 178 -40.46 7.85 -37.54
CA LEU A 178 -39.39 7.86 -36.53
C LEU A 178 -38.23 8.78 -36.90
N ARG A 179 -38.12 9.24 -38.15
CA ARG A 179 -36.94 9.99 -38.63
C ARG A 179 -36.61 11.21 -37.78
N ALA A 180 -37.62 12.01 -37.42
CA ALA A 180 -37.41 13.23 -36.64
C ALA A 180 -36.89 12.92 -35.22
N ASP A 181 -37.47 11.92 -34.56
CA ASP A 181 -37.06 11.49 -33.22
C ASP A 181 -35.64 10.88 -33.25
N ILE A 182 -35.32 10.04 -34.24
CA ILE A 182 -33.98 9.45 -34.40
C ILE A 182 -32.95 10.54 -34.68
N LEU A 183 -33.26 11.49 -35.55
CA LEU A 183 -32.36 12.60 -35.87
C LEU A 183 -32.04 13.42 -34.61
N ALA A 184 -33.04 13.76 -33.79
CA ALA A 184 -32.84 14.48 -32.54
C ALA A 184 -31.94 13.71 -31.56
N LEU A 185 -32.15 12.39 -31.40
CA LEU A 185 -31.31 11.56 -30.55
C LEU A 185 -29.86 11.45 -31.05
N VAL A 186 -29.66 11.38 -32.37
CA VAL A 186 -28.32 11.32 -32.96
C VAL A 186 -27.60 12.68 -32.86
N GLU A 187 -28.32 13.80 -32.97
CA GLU A 187 -27.78 15.13 -32.69
C GLU A 187 -27.34 15.26 -31.23
N GLN A 188 -28.20 14.87 -30.29
CA GLN A 188 -27.85 14.82 -28.86
C GLN A 188 -26.61 13.94 -28.62
N ARG A 189 -26.52 12.77 -29.28
CA ARG A 189 -25.37 11.88 -29.19
C ARG A 189 -24.08 12.56 -29.64
N ARG A 190 -24.12 13.28 -30.77
CA ARG A 190 -22.96 14.01 -31.28
C ARG A 190 -22.51 15.08 -30.28
N ASP A 191 -23.45 15.83 -29.71
CA ASP A 191 -23.14 16.88 -28.74
C ASP A 191 -22.57 16.29 -27.44
N LEU A 192 -23.09 15.15 -26.97
CA LEU A 192 -22.53 14.39 -25.85
C LEU A 192 -21.10 13.91 -26.15
N LEU A 193 -20.84 13.40 -27.36
CA LEU A 193 -19.50 12.96 -27.76
C LEU A 193 -18.52 14.14 -27.80
N ASP A 194 -18.92 15.29 -28.33
CA ASP A 194 -18.08 16.49 -28.35
C ASP A 194 -17.75 16.96 -26.91
N LYS A 195 -18.72 16.92 -25.98
CA LYS A 195 -18.51 17.20 -24.56
C LYS A 195 -17.57 16.19 -23.90
N ALA A 196 -17.76 14.89 -24.16
CA ALA A 196 -16.93 13.82 -23.62
C ALA A 196 -15.47 13.92 -24.11
N ILE A 197 -15.25 14.21 -25.39
CA ILE A 197 -13.91 14.39 -25.96
C ILE A 197 -13.21 15.58 -25.30
N ALA A 198 -13.89 16.70 -25.12
CA ALA A 198 -13.34 17.88 -24.45
C ALA A 198 -13.05 17.66 -22.96
N ALA A 199 -13.89 16.87 -22.29
CA ALA A 199 -13.67 16.47 -20.90
C ALA A 199 -12.45 15.54 -20.76
N ASP A 200 -12.29 14.56 -21.67
CA ASP A 200 -11.10 13.69 -21.70
C ASP A 200 -9.83 14.51 -21.94
N ASP A 201 -9.83 15.48 -22.87
CA ASP A 201 -8.68 16.37 -23.11
C ASP A 201 -8.28 17.12 -21.83
N THR A 202 -9.26 17.69 -21.15
CA THR A 202 -9.05 18.43 -19.89
C THR A 202 -8.53 17.50 -18.78
N TYR A 203 -9.08 16.29 -18.70
CA TYR A 203 -8.67 15.28 -17.73
C TYR A 203 -7.24 14.80 -17.97
N LEU A 204 -6.86 14.52 -19.22
CA LEU A 204 -5.50 14.13 -19.58
C LEU A 204 -4.50 15.25 -19.26
N GLN A 205 -4.86 16.51 -19.46
CA GLN A 205 -4.03 17.65 -19.05
C GLN A 205 -3.86 17.69 -17.52
N ALA A 206 -4.94 17.53 -16.75
CA ALA A 206 -4.89 17.51 -15.29
C ALA A 206 -4.04 16.35 -14.75
N LEU A 207 -4.14 15.17 -15.35
CA LEU A 207 -3.27 14.02 -15.02
C LEU A 207 -1.79 14.31 -15.31
N GLY A 208 -1.50 15.06 -16.38
CA GLY A 208 -0.16 15.51 -16.72
C GLY A 208 0.43 16.49 -15.69
N GLU A 209 -0.36 17.48 -15.27
CA GLU A 209 0.05 18.44 -14.22
C GLU A 209 0.26 17.72 -12.88
N LEU A 210 -0.65 16.82 -12.51
CA LEU A 210 -0.50 15.98 -11.32
C LEU A 210 0.77 15.14 -11.36
N ASP A 211 1.12 14.55 -12.52
CA ASP A 211 2.37 13.80 -12.70
C ASP A 211 3.60 14.67 -12.48
N PHE A 212 3.58 15.88 -13.05
CA PHE A 212 4.65 16.86 -12.88
C PHE A 212 4.83 17.27 -11.40
N THR A 213 3.75 17.70 -10.75
CA THR A 213 3.77 18.13 -9.34
C THR A 213 4.19 17.00 -8.40
N GLN A 214 3.75 15.77 -8.64
CA GLN A 214 4.17 14.62 -7.82
C GLN A 214 5.62 14.21 -8.06
N ARG A 215 6.16 14.35 -9.28
CA ARG A 215 7.61 14.15 -9.51
C ARG A 215 8.42 15.19 -8.76
N GLN A 216 8.02 16.45 -8.82
CA GLN A 216 8.66 17.53 -8.06
C GLN A 216 8.60 17.26 -6.55
N LEU A 217 7.47 16.74 -6.04
CA LEU A 217 7.33 16.32 -4.65
C LEU A 217 8.32 15.20 -4.30
N SER A 218 8.38 14.15 -5.13
CA SER A 218 9.32 13.04 -4.94
C SER A 218 10.77 13.51 -4.92
N GLU A 219 11.17 14.34 -5.88
CA GLU A 219 12.52 14.90 -5.96
C GLU A 219 12.86 15.75 -4.72
N THR A 220 11.93 16.59 -4.28
CA THR A 220 12.11 17.43 -3.08
C THR A 220 12.22 16.58 -1.82
N VAL A 221 11.40 15.54 -1.69
CA VAL A 221 11.44 14.59 -0.56
C VAL A 221 12.76 13.84 -0.54
N MET A 222 13.21 13.31 -1.68
CA MET A 222 14.48 12.58 -1.80
C MET A 222 15.67 13.49 -1.47
N ALA A 223 15.71 14.71 -2.02
CA ALA A 223 16.77 15.66 -1.73
C ALA A 223 16.83 16.05 -0.25
N TYR A 224 15.67 16.17 0.41
CA TYR A 224 15.61 16.48 1.82
C TYR A 224 15.97 15.27 2.70
N ASP A 225 15.51 14.06 2.36
CA ASP A 225 15.90 12.84 3.07
C ASP A 225 17.41 12.61 2.96
N ASP A 226 18.01 12.76 1.78
CA ASP A 226 19.46 12.63 1.56
C ASP A 226 20.25 13.66 2.38
N PHE A 227 19.77 14.91 2.43
CA PHE A 227 20.36 15.94 3.27
C PHE A 227 20.30 15.58 4.76
N LEU A 228 19.14 15.10 5.22
CA LEU A 228 18.98 14.66 6.60
C LEU A 228 19.84 13.44 6.90
N ASP A 229 19.91 12.46 6.02
CA ASP A 229 20.69 11.24 6.19
C ASP A 229 22.17 11.58 6.42
N GLN A 230 22.77 12.37 5.53
CA GLN A 230 24.17 12.78 5.63
C GLN A 230 24.51 13.55 6.93
N ARG A 231 23.54 14.28 7.49
CA ARG A 231 23.76 15.13 8.67
C ARG A 231 23.34 14.45 9.97
N LEU A 232 22.44 13.48 9.94
CA LEU A 232 21.88 12.82 11.13
C LEU A 232 22.67 11.59 11.59
N LEU A 233 23.63 11.08 10.81
CA LEU A 233 24.46 9.91 11.18
C LEU A 233 25.18 10.05 12.53
N TRP A 234 25.49 11.27 12.94
CA TRP A 234 26.23 11.56 14.18
C TRP A 234 25.34 11.92 15.38
N ILE A 235 24.01 11.85 15.22
CA ILE A 235 23.10 12.18 16.32
C ILE A 235 23.01 11.00 17.27
N ARG A 236 23.40 11.26 18.52
CA ARG A 236 23.22 10.36 19.65
C ARG A 236 21.71 10.14 19.85
N THR A 237 21.18 9.07 19.29
CA THR A 237 19.75 8.70 19.33
C THR A 237 19.33 8.12 20.68
N GLY A 238 20.27 7.83 21.58
CA GLY A 238 20.00 7.40 22.95
C GLY A 238 19.94 8.58 23.92
N ASN A 239 18.89 8.65 24.73
CA ASN A 239 18.94 9.42 25.96
C ASN A 239 20.19 8.99 26.76
N PRO A 240 20.95 9.94 27.35
CA PRO A 240 22.00 9.55 28.28
C PRO A 240 21.36 8.65 29.36
N PRO A 241 21.99 7.52 29.74
CA PRO A 241 21.44 6.61 30.71
C PRO A 241 21.14 7.39 32.00
N SER A 242 19.86 7.67 32.24
CA SER A 242 19.42 8.38 33.42
C SER A 242 19.09 7.35 34.49
N TRP A 243 19.25 7.73 35.75
CA TRP A 243 18.90 6.85 36.89
C TRP A 243 17.44 6.39 36.82
N GLN A 244 16.56 7.20 36.26
CA GLN A 244 15.15 6.85 36.03
C GLN A 244 14.99 5.72 35.00
N SER A 245 15.82 5.68 33.95
CA SER A 245 15.81 4.57 32.98
C SER A 245 16.26 3.24 33.60
N VAL A 246 17.19 3.28 34.56
CA VAL A 246 17.62 2.10 35.33
C VAL A 246 16.50 1.63 36.26
N VAL A 247 15.83 2.55 36.96
CA VAL A 247 14.70 2.23 37.84
C VAL A 247 13.50 1.68 37.04
N SER A 248 13.19 2.25 35.88
CA SER A 248 12.13 1.72 35.01
C SER A 248 12.46 0.33 34.47
N ALA A 249 13.73 0.08 34.10
CA ALA A 249 14.17 -1.26 33.71
C ALA A 249 14.05 -2.25 34.88
N PHE A 250 14.41 -1.83 36.10
CA PHE A 250 14.22 -2.64 37.32
C PHE A 250 12.74 -2.94 37.61
N HIS A 251 11.84 -1.99 37.37
CA HIS A 251 10.40 -2.24 37.47
C HIS A 251 9.90 -3.24 36.44
N SER A 252 10.43 -3.22 35.21
CA SER A 252 10.16 -4.27 34.21
C SER A 252 10.70 -5.64 34.66
N PHE A 253 11.82 -5.68 35.39
CA PHE A 253 12.33 -6.91 36.01
C PHE A 253 11.48 -7.38 37.20
N ALA A 254 10.85 -6.47 37.95
CA ALA A 254 9.99 -6.82 39.09
C ALA A 254 8.78 -7.69 38.67
N VAL A 255 8.34 -7.60 37.41
CA VAL A 255 7.29 -8.47 36.84
C VAL A 255 7.74 -9.95 36.86
N PHE A 256 9.01 -10.24 36.61
CA PHE A 256 9.61 -11.59 36.73
C PHE A 256 9.78 -12.04 38.18
N ALA A 257 9.81 -11.13 39.15
CA ALA A 257 9.92 -11.46 40.57
C ALA A 257 8.56 -11.77 41.22
N SER A 258 7.44 -11.53 40.54
CA SER A 258 6.11 -11.77 41.11
C SER A 258 5.74 -13.27 41.09
N PRO A 259 5.49 -13.91 42.25
CA PRO A 259 5.14 -15.32 42.32
C PRO A 259 3.82 -15.67 41.59
N GLN A 260 2.89 -14.71 41.53
CA GLN A 260 1.59 -14.87 40.89
C GLN A 260 1.71 -15.13 39.38
N ASN A 261 2.65 -14.45 38.71
CA ASN A 261 2.88 -14.60 37.27
C ASN A 261 3.43 -15.99 36.92
N TRP A 262 4.34 -16.53 37.73
CA TRP A 262 4.84 -17.90 37.58
C TRP A 262 3.79 -18.96 37.90
N LEU A 263 2.93 -18.71 38.91
CA LEU A 263 1.83 -19.60 39.23
C LEU A 263 0.79 -19.64 38.09
N GLN A 264 0.50 -18.50 37.47
CA GLN A 264 -0.35 -18.42 36.28
C GLN A 264 0.26 -19.18 35.10
N LEU A 265 1.56 -19.00 34.84
CA LEU A 265 2.28 -19.74 33.80
C LEU A 265 2.22 -21.26 34.05
N GLY A 266 2.51 -21.71 35.27
CA GLY A 266 2.40 -23.12 35.65
C GLY A 266 0.97 -23.68 35.53
N ARG A 267 -0.05 -22.89 35.86
CA ARG A 267 -1.46 -23.28 35.66
C ARG A 267 -1.82 -23.40 34.19
N THR A 268 -1.31 -22.54 33.31
CA THR A 268 -1.55 -22.62 31.86
C THR A 268 -0.89 -23.84 31.19
N LEU A 269 0.10 -24.48 31.85
CA LEU A 269 0.63 -25.78 31.42
C LEU A 269 -0.30 -26.96 31.76
N VAL A 270 -1.16 -26.84 32.78
CA VAL A 270 -1.89 -27.98 33.37
C VAL A 270 -3.42 -27.89 33.16
N LEU A 271 -3.96 -26.69 32.92
CA LEU A 271 -5.40 -26.48 32.75
C LEU A 271 -5.94 -27.12 31.45
N PRO A 272 -7.04 -27.92 31.48
CA PRO A 272 -7.56 -28.65 30.32
C PRO A 272 -8.46 -27.81 29.39
N GLY A 273 -8.11 -26.55 29.16
CA GLY A 273 -8.91 -25.59 28.37
C GLY A 273 -8.34 -25.18 27.02
N SER A 274 -7.19 -25.72 26.61
CA SER A 274 -6.51 -25.34 25.36
C SER A 274 -5.96 -26.57 24.65
N PHE A 275 -5.96 -26.54 23.32
CA PHE A 275 -5.53 -27.55 22.36
C PHE A 275 -4.19 -28.24 22.74
N PRO A 276 -4.20 -29.32 23.54
CA PRO A 276 -2.98 -29.92 24.06
C PRO A 276 -2.23 -30.70 22.97
N TRP A 277 -2.88 -30.95 21.84
CA TRP A 277 -2.33 -31.68 20.71
C TRP A 277 -1.14 -30.96 20.06
N VAL A 278 -1.10 -29.62 20.03
CA VAL A 278 0.05 -28.88 19.45
C VAL A 278 1.30 -29.09 20.29
N LEU A 279 1.17 -28.98 21.62
CA LEU A 279 2.25 -29.26 22.56
C LEU A 279 2.65 -30.74 22.52
N LEU A 280 1.68 -31.67 22.51
CA LEU A 280 1.96 -33.10 22.44
C LEU A 280 2.63 -33.51 21.12
N ILE A 281 2.21 -32.95 19.98
CA ILE A 281 2.87 -33.15 18.68
C ILE A 281 4.27 -32.56 18.70
N GLY A 282 4.45 -31.35 19.26
CA GLY A 282 5.76 -30.74 19.41
C GLY A 282 6.72 -31.58 20.24
N ILE A 283 6.25 -32.12 21.37
CA ILE A 283 7.04 -33.03 22.23
C ILE A 283 7.31 -34.36 21.52
N ALA A 284 6.32 -34.93 20.83
CA ALA A 284 6.49 -36.17 20.08
C ALA A 284 7.52 -35.99 18.94
N LEU A 285 7.45 -34.88 18.22
CA LEU A 285 8.39 -34.52 17.15
C LEU A 285 9.79 -34.26 17.73
N PHE A 286 9.89 -33.56 18.86
CA PHE A 286 11.15 -33.38 19.58
C PHE A 286 11.77 -34.71 19.99
N ALA A 287 10.99 -35.60 20.61
CA ALA A 287 11.45 -36.92 21.05
C ALA A 287 11.87 -37.80 19.86
N LEU A 288 11.14 -37.73 18.75
CA LEU A 288 11.49 -38.40 17.49
C LEU A 288 12.81 -37.87 16.95
N LEU A 289 12.96 -36.55 16.80
CA LEU A 289 14.19 -35.92 16.30
C LEU A 289 15.39 -36.21 17.21
N MET A 290 15.22 -36.19 18.54
CA MET A 290 16.25 -36.56 19.50
C MET A 290 16.65 -38.03 19.36
N LYS A 291 15.71 -38.95 19.17
CA LYS A 291 15.99 -40.37 18.95
C LYS A 291 16.74 -40.62 17.64
N LEU A 292 16.38 -39.91 16.57
CA LEU A 292 17.07 -40.00 15.28
C LEU A 292 18.40 -39.23 15.24
N SER A 293 18.64 -38.30 16.16
CA SER A 293 19.85 -37.46 16.13
C SER A 293 21.13 -38.28 16.19
N GLY A 294 21.16 -39.39 16.95
CA GLY A 294 22.31 -40.29 17.03
C GLY A 294 22.62 -41.00 15.71
N THR A 295 21.59 -41.45 14.98
CA THR A 295 21.77 -42.12 13.68
C THR A 295 22.10 -41.13 12.57
N MET A 296 21.54 -39.92 12.63
CA MET A 296 21.84 -38.82 11.72
C MET A 296 23.27 -38.32 11.87
N ARG A 297 23.77 -38.16 13.11
CA ARG A 297 25.18 -37.84 13.39
C ARG A 297 26.13 -38.93 12.88
N ALA A 298 25.82 -40.20 13.15
CA ALA A 298 26.60 -41.31 12.61
C ALA A 298 26.59 -41.37 11.06
N SER A 299 25.48 -40.98 10.42
CA SER A 299 25.40 -40.87 8.96
C SER A 299 26.17 -39.65 8.41
N LEU A 300 26.23 -38.55 9.17
CA LEU A 300 27.00 -37.37 8.83
C LEU A 300 28.50 -37.66 8.89
N GLU A 301 28.97 -38.30 9.97
CA GLU A 301 30.35 -38.77 10.14
C GLU A 301 30.78 -39.73 9.01
N ARG A 302 29.91 -40.66 8.61
CA ARG A 302 30.20 -41.57 7.48
C ARG A 302 30.27 -40.83 6.14
N SER A 303 29.50 -39.77 5.98
CA SER A 303 29.50 -38.96 4.76
C SER A 303 30.76 -38.10 4.69
N GLY A 304 31.21 -37.53 5.81
CA GLY A 304 32.44 -36.74 5.93
C GLY A 304 33.72 -37.54 5.67
N ARG A 305 33.77 -38.83 6.06
CA ARG A 305 34.95 -39.71 5.80
C ARG A 305 35.27 -39.94 4.31
N ASN A 306 34.30 -39.73 3.42
CA ASN A 306 34.48 -39.91 1.97
C ASN A 306 34.76 -38.58 1.24
N VAL A 307 34.68 -37.44 1.93
CA VAL A 307 34.98 -36.12 1.38
C VAL A 307 36.50 -35.96 1.34
N GLY A 308 37.06 -35.66 0.17
CA GLY A 308 38.51 -35.57 -0.07
C GLY A 308 39.11 -36.67 -0.95
N GLN A 309 38.32 -37.68 -1.36
CA GLN A 309 38.76 -38.67 -2.36
C GLN A 309 38.26 -38.26 -3.77
N LEU A 310 39.17 -37.79 -4.63
CA LEU A 310 38.87 -37.24 -5.97
C LEU A 310 38.05 -38.14 -6.91
N ARG A 311 37.83 -39.42 -6.58
CA ARG A 311 37.14 -40.39 -7.45
C ARG A 311 35.67 -40.66 -7.09
N HIS A 312 35.19 -40.23 -5.93
CA HIS A 312 33.83 -40.55 -5.45
C HIS A 312 33.01 -39.35 -4.95
N ASP A 313 33.56 -38.13 -5.03
CA ASP A 313 32.87 -36.93 -4.57
C ASP A 313 31.74 -36.53 -5.54
N ARG A 314 30.51 -36.44 -5.04
CA ARG A 314 29.32 -36.06 -5.82
C ARG A 314 28.61 -34.96 -5.06
N TYR A 315 28.21 -33.86 -5.70
CA TYR A 315 27.47 -32.75 -5.08
C TYR A 315 26.26 -33.15 -4.20
N ILE A 316 25.65 -34.32 -4.49
CA ILE A 316 24.54 -34.90 -3.72
C ILE A 316 24.96 -35.25 -2.27
N THR A 317 26.21 -35.65 -2.02
CA THR A 317 26.70 -35.97 -0.66
C THR A 317 26.81 -34.70 0.19
N THR A 318 27.30 -33.60 -0.38
CA THR A 318 27.35 -32.28 0.26
C THR A 318 25.94 -31.77 0.57
N LEU A 319 25.01 -31.88 -0.39
CA LEU A 319 23.61 -31.47 -0.18
C LEU A 319 22.93 -32.33 0.90
N ARG A 320 23.23 -33.62 0.95
CA ARG A 320 22.73 -34.54 2.00
C ARG A 320 23.30 -34.19 3.37
N ALA A 321 24.57 -33.85 3.47
CA ALA A 321 25.20 -33.41 4.70
C ALA A 321 24.62 -32.06 5.18
N LEU A 322 24.39 -31.12 4.26
CA LEU A 322 23.67 -29.87 4.55
C LEU A 322 22.24 -30.13 5.06
N ALA A 323 21.50 -31.03 4.41
CA ALA A 323 20.15 -31.39 4.86
C ALA A 323 20.16 -32.04 6.25
N LEU A 324 21.13 -32.94 6.53
CA LEU A 324 21.27 -33.58 7.83
C LEU A 324 21.65 -32.60 8.94
N THR A 325 22.54 -31.63 8.67
CA THR A 325 22.92 -30.59 9.64
C THR A 325 21.74 -29.67 9.98
N LEU A 326 20.95 -29.26 8.98
CA LEU A 326 19.72 -28.50 9.21
C LEU A 326 18.71 -29.29 10.04
N VAL A 327 18.50 -30.58 9.74
CA VAL A 327 17.57 -31.43 10.50
C VAL A 327 18.05 -31.67 11.93
N LEU A 328 19.35 -31.81 12.15
CA LEU A 328 19.95 -31.95 13.48
C LEU A 328 19.84 -30.68 14.34
N ALA A 329 19.68 -29.50 13.73
CA ALA A 329 19.48 -28.23 14.43
C ALA A 329 18.03 -27.98 14.86
N LEU A 330 17.05 -28.71 14.32
CA LEU A 330 15.62 -28.52 14.57
C LEU A 330 15.07 -28.96 15.95
N PRO A 331 15.65 -29.89 16.74
CA PRO A 331 15.00 -30.37 17.96
C PRO A 331 14.59 -29.26 18.93
N TRP A 332 15.54 -28.41 19.33
CA TRP A 332 15.30 -27.34 20.30
C TRP A 332 14.38 -26.23 19.77
N PRO A 333 14.55 -25.74 18.52
CA PRO A 333 13.60 -24.82 17.90
C PRO A 333 12.17 -25.36 17.88
N VAL A 334 11.97 -26.63 17.52
CA VAL A 334 10.64 -27.26 17.51
C VAL A 334 10.00 -27.23 18.90
N LEU A 335 10.76 -27.58 19.93
CA LEU A 335 10.25 -27.55 21.31
C LEU A 335 9.86 -26.12 21.74
N PHE A 336 10.70 -25.13 21.46
CA PHE A 336 10.44 -23.74 21.83
C PHE A 336 9.26 -23.14 21.05
N THR A 337 9.11 -23.46 19.76
CA THR A 337 7.93 -23.04 18.98
C THR A 337 6.64 -23.67 19.51
N ALA A 338 6.66 -24.96 19.85
CA ALA A 338 5.48 -25.65 20.40
C ALA A 338 5.05 -25.04 21.75
N LEU A 339 6.01 -24.74 22.63
CA LEU A 339 5.75 -24.06 23.90
C LEU A 339 5.26 -22.61 23.69
N GLY A 340 5.87 -21.89 22.74
CA GLY A 340 5.49 -20.52 22.41
C GLY A 340 4.06 -20.41 21.91
N LEU A 341 3.68 -21.28 20.97
CA LEU A 341 2.33 -21.37 20.43
C LEU A 341 1.32 -21.78 21.52
N HIS A 342 1.65 -22.77 22.36
CA HIS A 342 0.78 -23.17 23.47
C HIS A 342 0.44 -21.99 24.39
N PHE A 343 1.43 -21.18 24.77
CA PHE A 343 1.19 -20.01 25.63
C PHE A 343 0.43 -18.86 24.94
N GLN A 344 0.56 -18.71 23.62
CA GLN A 344 -0.21 -17.70 22.87
C GLN A 344 -1.68 -18.10 22.72
N PHE A 345 -1.96 -19.38 22.43
CA PHE A 345 -3.32 -19.83 22.16
C PHE A 345 -4.20 -20.02 23.41
N VAL A 346 -3.61 -20.24 24.59
CA VAL A 346 -4.37 -20.43 25.86
C VAL A 346 -5.19 -19.18 26.26
N GLN A 347 -4.84 -17.97 25.79
CA GLN A 347 -5.60 -16.75 26.07
C GLN A 347 -6.47 -16.27 24.89
N SER A 348 -6.35 -16.83 23.69
CA SER A 348 -6.98 -16.31 22.46
C SER A 348 -8.26 -17.05 22.05
N ILE A 349 -9.18 -17.33 22.99
CA ILE A 349 -10.49 -17.92 22.63
C ILE A 349 -11.38 -16.93 21.83
N ASP A 350 -11.03 -15.63 21.75
CA ASP A 350 -11.86 -14.63 21.06
C ASP A 350 -11.37 -14.15 19.67
N SER A 351 -10.25 -14.63 19.10
CA SER A 351 -9.97 -14.39 17.67
C SER A 351 -8.89 -15.30 17.10
N LEU A 352 -9.29 -16.16 16.16
CA LEU A 352 -8.41 -16.95 15.30
C LEU A 352 -7.88 -16.06 14.16
N ASP A 353 -6.97 -15.12 14.46
CA ASP A 353 -6.33 -14.29 13.43
C ASP A 353 -4.81 -14.37 13.55
N VAL A 354 -4.27 -15.44 12.96
CA VAL A 354 -2.84 -15.85 13.02
C VAL A 354 -1.93 -14.83 12.32
N GLU A 355 -2.45 -14.09 11.33
CA GLU A 355 -1.66 -13.19 10.49
C GLU A 355 -1.33 -11.85 11.17
N LYS A 356 -2.25 -11.30 11.99
CA LYS A 356 -2.05 -10.03 12.71
C LYS A 356 -0.97 -10.10 13.80
N HIS A 357 -0.82 -11.26 14.44
CA HIS A 357 0.03 -11.40 15.63
C HIS A 357 1.51 -11.59 15.31
N ILE A 358 1.87 -11.93 14.07
CA ILE A 358 3.26 -12.11 13.65
C ILE A 358 3.98 -10.74 13.52
N TYR A 359 3.25 -9.67 13.19
CA TYR A 359 3.82 -8.35 12.90
C TYR A 359 3.75 -7.35 14.07
N GLN A 360 2.90 -7.55 15.08
CA GLN A 360 2.73 -6.64 16.23
C GLN A 360 3.57 -6.99 17.47
N ALA A 361 4.61 -7.81 17.34
CA ALA A 361 5.44 -8.30 18.46
C ALA A 361 6.39 -7.26 19.10
N GLY A 362 6.05 -5.96 19.09
CA GLY A 362 6.87 -4.86 19.60
C GLY A 362 6.29 -4.10 20.80
N GLU A 363 5.00 -4.22 21.08
CA GLU A 363 4.35 -3.49 22.17
C GLU A 363 3.95 -4.44 23.31
N TRP A 364 4.40 -4.13 24.53
CA TRP A 364 4.08 -4.91 25.72
C TRP A 364 2.59 -4.73 26.06
N THR A 365 1.79 -5.78 25.84
CA THR A 365 0.33 -5.78 26.04
C THR A 365 -0.11 -5.91 27.51
N GLY A 366 0.82 -5.84 28.47
CA GLY A 366 0.52 -5.95 29.90
C GLY A 366 0.33 -7.38 30.41
N GLN A 367 0.38 -8.40 29.54
CA GLN A 367 0.13 -9.81 29.90
C GLN A 367 1.43 -10.63 29.88
N PHE A 368 1.78 -11.24 31.01
CA PHE A 368 3.05 -11.97 31.21
C PHE A 368 3.16 -13.27 30.40
N VAL A 369 2.08 -14.04 30.29
CA VAL A 369 2.09 -15.37 29.64
C VAL A 369 2.27 -15.29 28.11
N PRO A 370 1.55 -14.44 27.35
CA PRO A 370 1.77 -14.28 25.91
C PRO A 370 3.14 -13.70 25.58
N ALA A 371 3.65 -12.80 26.42
CA ALA A 371 4.99 -12.22 26.26
C ALA A 371 6.09 -13.31 26.35
N ILE A 372 5.93 -14.29 27.24
CA ILE A 372 6.82 -15.46 27.29
C ILE A 372 6.65 -16.33 26.06
N GLY A 373 5.43 -16.50 25.55
CA GLY A 373 5.18 -17.23 24.30
C GLY A 373 5.92 -16.63 23.09
N VAL A 374 5.83 -15.30 22.92
CA VAL A 374 6.56 -14.56 21.88
C VAL A 374 8.07 -14.64 22.08
N ALA A 375 8.55 -14.54 23.32
CA ALA A 375 9.98 -14.66 23.63
C ALA A 375 10.52 -16.05 23.25
N LEU A 376 9.79 -17.12 23.55
CA LEU A 376 10.16 -18.49 23.19
C LEU A 376 10.23 -18.68 21.67
N TYR A 377 9.32 -18.07 20.90
CA TYR A 377 9.38 -18.10 19.44
C TYR A 377 10.65 -17.42 18.90
N ARG A 378 11.01 -16.24 19.43
CA ARG A 378 12.27 -15.56 19.05
C ARG A 378 13.50 -16.39 19.43
N ILE A 379 13.50 -16.97 20.62
CA ILE A 379 14.58 -17.86 21.09
C ILE A 379 14.69 -19.09 20.19
N ALA A 380 13.59 -19.65 19.71
CA ALA A 380 13.60 -20.79 18.78
C ALA A 380 14.39 -20.48 17.50
N LEU A 381 14.16 -19.31 16.91
CA LEU A 381 14.85 -18.86 15.70
C LEU A 381 16.34 -18.65 15.93
N TYR A 382 16.72 -17.95 17.01
CA TYR A 382 18.14 -17.77 17.34
C TYR A 382 18.84 -19.09 17.68
N THR A 383 18.15 -19.99 18.37
CA THR A 383 18.68 -21.31 18.72
C THR A 383 18.90 -22.17 17.48
N PHE A 384 18.02 -22.08 16.47
CA PHE A 384 18.21 -22.78 15.20
C PHE A 384 19.51 -22.35 14.51
N TYR A 385 19.72 -21.04 14.32
CA TYR A 385 20.93 -20.54 13.67
C TYR A 385 22.19 -20.85 14.47
N PHE A 386 22.12 -20.73 15.80
CA PHE A 386 23.27 -21.01 16.67
C PHE A 386 23.65 -22.49 16.66
N ILE A 387 22.69 -23.41 16.77
CA ILE A 387 22.96 -24.85 16.74
C ILE A 387 23.39 -25.30 15.34
N ALA A 388 22.76 -24.77 14.27
CA ALA A 388 23.18 -25.06 12.91
C ALA A 388 24.63 -24.64 12.67
N PHE A 389 25.03 -23.46 13.15
CA PHE A 389 26.41 -22.99 13.10
C PHE A 389 27.36 -23.87 13.93
N LEU A 390 26.99 -24.25 15.15
CA LEU A 390 27.81 -25.14 15.98
C LEU A 390 28.03 -26.51 15.35
N ILE A 391 26.99 -27.10 14.75
CA ILE A 391 27.09 -28.40 14.05
C ILE A 391 27.94 -28.26 12.78
N PHE A 392 27.85 -27.11 12.09
CA PHE A 392 28.68 -26.81 10.93
C PHE A 392 30.16 -26.64 11.29
N CYS A 393 30.47 -26.10 12.48
CA CYS A 393 31.84 -25.89 12.95
C CYS A 393 32.44 -27.08 13.74
N ASP A 394 31.68 -28.17 13.94
CA ASP A 394 32.21 -29.39 14.56
C ASP A 394 33.23 -30.05 13.61
N PRO A 395 34.41 -30.51 14.07
CA PRO A 395 35.39 -31.20 13.22
C PRO A 395 34.86 -32.47 12.51
N ASN A 396 33.72 -33.02 12.95
CA ASN A 396 33.00 -34.10 12.26
C ASN A 396 31.76 -33.61 11.49
N GLY A 397 31.47 -32.30 11.54
CA GLY A 397 30.59 -31.59 10.64
C GLY A 397 31.22 -31.46 9.25
N LEU A 398 30.47 -30.84 8.32
CA LEU A 398 30.80 -30.72 6.89
C LEU A 398 32.28 -30.41 6.59
#